data_AF-A0A6G7Z6C7-F1
#
_entry.id   AF-A0A6G7Z6C7-F1
#
_cell.length_a   1.000
_cell.length_b   1.000
_cell.length_c   1.000
_cell.angle_alpha   90.00
_cell.angle_beta   90.00
_cell.angle_gamma   90.00
#
_symmetry.space_group_name_H-M   'P 1'
#
loop_
_entity.id
_entity.type
_entity.pdbx_description
1 polymer ?
#
loop_
_entity_poly.entity_id
_entity_poly.type
_entity_poly.pdbx_seq_one_letter_code
_entity_poly.pdbx_strand_id
1 'polypeptide(L)'
;MIATDATGVRGALAVWAARAPRALGDLAYLVYIVALSALILLGPGVRAAWLLATGAGGRAVLVDPSVPSTWAAATALVWLAALVVGRERGPASRPPFLAAVLGDADVPRTRSFGGPVLRATLALVAVGALVPALPVIALVDLGVATPGDAGLVVAAGAVAGLVTAGAWLAGQVLPGRAFAAVVGVLGAGAALAVAGAWTWAPWALVGATWPGASVHRGGTVVGVVLALGMVAPLLRGLERLATSRIVGQAVRAQRAQALVDAMDLQASGEVYRALPSAGRRLTAVGHVSGPAAVVVGDVVGSLRTPARLLGGVVALVVAGAVVGAELPGTTLSVGPVLAAILAYAGVSVLCDGLRHAAALGEGSGQYGLSRPALRGLHAVWPAFAGVGLAVMGAALAGAPVGLAAALSGVVVAVRLADVLKGVMPVEMLVPIVTPMGDMSAAGRAVWLADGPLLVLAAGVAGGFAADGRGGLGLVAALVAAVLGRRWLRR
;
A
#
# COMPACT_ATOMS: atom_id res chain seq x y z
N MET A 1 20.95 -28.83 28.16
CA MET A 1 20.87 -27.35 28.06
C MET A 1 19.81 -26.85 27.07
N ILE A 2 19.55 -27.51 25.92
CA ILE A 2 18.52 -27.03 24.95
C ILE A 2 17.06 -27.10 25.46
N ALA A 3 16.74 -28.00 26.39
CA ALA A 3 15.38 -28.19 26.90
C ALA A 3 14.93 -27.11 27.90
N THR A 4 15.86 -26.57 28.70
CA THR A 4 15.59 -25.53 29.72
C THR A 4 15.30 -24.16 29.13
N ASP A 5 15.86 -23.85 27.95
CA ASP A 5 15.65 -22.56 27.30
C ASP A 5 14.30 -22.50 26.56
N ALA A 6 13.84 -23.64 26.02
CA ALA A 6 12.54 -23.76 25.39
C ALA A 6 11.39 -23.56 26.38
N THR A 7 11.57 -23.97 27.64
CA THR A 7 10.62 -23.70 28.73
C THR A 7 10.57 -22.22 29.11
N GLY A 8 11.69 -21.48 29.01
CA GLY A 8 11.75 -20.05 29.34
C GLY A 8 10.91 -19.17 28.40
N VAL A 9 11.07 -19.31 27.09
CA VAL A 9 10.29 -18.51 26.10
C VAL A 9 8.81 -18.84 26.16
N ARG A 10 8.45 -20.12 26.29
CA ARG A 10 7.05 -20.54 26.44
C ARG A 10 6.47 -20.04 27.76
N GLY A 11 7.23 -20.06 28.84
CA GLY A 11 6.83 -19.51 30.14
C GLY A 11 6.54 -18.01 30.07
N ALA A 12 7.47 -17.21 29.52
CA ALA A 12 7.27 -15.78 29.33
C ALA A 12 6.05 -15.47 28.45
N LEU A 13 5.84 -16.25 27.39
CA LEU A 13 4.64 -16.17 26.56
C LEU A 13 3.36 -16.54 27.29
N ALA A 14 3.39 -17.60 28.09
CA ALA A 14 2.24 -18.06 28.87
C ALA A 14 1.86 -17.02 29.92
N VAL A 15 2.84 -16.46 30.64
CA VAL A 15 2.61 -15.37 31.61
C VAL A 15 2.03 -14.14 30.91
N TRP A 16 2.56 -13.76 29.75
CA TRP A 16 2.00 -12.65 28.98
C TRP A 16 0.57 -12.93 28.51
N ALA A 17 0.30 -14.13 27.99
CA ALA A 17 -1.04 -14.54 27.58
C ALA A 17 -2.02 -14.56 28.76
N ALA A 18 -1.55 -14.98 29.95
CA ALA A 18 -2.34 -14.99 31.19
C ALA A 18 -2.70 -13.58 31.69
N ARG A 19 -1.97 -12.53 31.29
CA ARG A 19 -2.32 -11.13 31.60
C ARG A 19 -3.45 -10.58 30.73
N ALA A 20 -3.82 -11.27 29.66
CA ALA A 20 -4.93 -10.92 28.79
C ALA A 20 -5.76 -12.17 28.47
N PRO A 21 -6.38 -12.82 29.49
CA PRO A 21 -7.18 -14.00 29.26
C PRO A 21 -8.38 -13.61 28.39
N ARG A 22 -8.42 -14.14 27.18
CA ARG A 22 -9.64 -14.09 26.37
C ARG A 22 -10.51 -15.24 26.83
N ALA A 23 -11.72 -14.94 27.29
CA ALA A 23 -12.68 -15.98 27.56
C ALA A 23 -12.97 -16.76 26.27
N LEU A 24 -13.34 -18.04 26.35
CA LEU A 24 -13.80 -18.79 25.18
C LEU A 24 -14.97 -18.08 24.47
N GLY A 25 -15.81 -17.38 25.25
CA GLY A 25 -16.86 -16.48 24.75
C GLY A 25 -16.32 -15.35 23.87
N ASP A 26 -15.20 -14.73 24.25
CA ASP A 26 -14.56 -13.65 23.47
C ASP A 26 -14.02 -14.18 22.15
N LEU A 27 -13.46 -15.40 22.13
CA LEU A 27 -12.97 -16.02 20.91
C LEU A 27 -14.13 -16.39 19.98
N ALA A 28 -15.19 -17.00 20.51
CA ALA A 28 -16.37 -17.34 19.73
C ALA A 28 -17.04 -16.08 19.15
N TYR A 29 -17.16 -15.03 19.97
CA TYR A 29 -17.68 -13.73 19.54
C TYR A 29 -16.79 -13.07 18.48
N LEU A 30 -15.46 -13.14 18.62
CA LEU A 30 -14.52 -12.64 17.61
C LEU A 30 -14.67 -13.40 16.29
N VAL A 31 -14.73 -14.74 16.32
CA VAL A 31 -14.95 -15.57 15.13
C VAL A 31 -16.27 -15.22 14.47
N TYR A 32 -17.34 -15.09 15.25
CA TYR A 32 -18.66 -14.67 14.78
C TYR A 32 -18.60 -13.29 14.09
N ILE A 33 -18.03 -12.27 14.74
CA ILE A 33 -17.90 -10.92 14.17
C ILE A 33 -17.06 -10.94 12.91
N VAL A 34 -15.93 -11.65 12.89
CA VAL A 34 -15.05 -11.73 11.72
C VAL A 34 -15.78 -12.40 10.56
N ALA A 35 -16.48 -13.51 10.81
CA ALA A 35 -17.24 -14.22 9.78
C ALA A 35 -18.40 -13.36 9.24
N LEU A 36 -19.17 -12.73 10.12
CA LEU A 36 -20.27 -11.84 9.74
C LEU A 36 -19.76 -10.62 8.96
N SER A 37 -18.68 -9.99 9.43
CA SER A 37 -18.05 -8.85 8.76
C SER A 37 -17.51 -9.25 7.39
N ALA A 38 -16.85 -10.42 7.29
CA ALA A 38 -16.39 -10.95 6.01
C ALA A 38 -17.56 -11.20 5.04
N LEU A 39 -18.66 -11.79 5.52
CA LEU A 39 -19.83 -12.06 4.68
C LEU A 39 -20.50 -10.77 4.18
N ILE A 40 -20.71 -9.79 5.07
CA ILE A 40 -21.41 -8.54 4.76
C ILE A 40 -20.52 -7.61 3.91
N LEU A 41 -19.24 -7.49 4.25
CA LEU A 41 -18.33 -6.53 3.58
C LEU A 41 -17.63 -7.13 2.36
N LEU A 42 -17.14 -8.38 2.45
CA LEU A 42 -16.39 -9.02 1.37
C LEU A 42 -17.30 -9.82 0.43
N GLY A 43 -18.39 -10.41 0.93
CA GLY A 43 -19.31 -11.22 0.13
C GLY A 43 -19.81 -10.54 -1.15
N PRO A 44 -20.36 -9.30 -1.08
CA PRO A 44 -20.78 -8.56 -2.27
C PRO A 44 -19.62 -8.28 -3.23
N GLY A 45 -18.42 -7.98 -2.72
CA GLY A 45 -17.22 -7.76 -3.52
C GLY A 45 -16.75 -9.01 -4.25
N VAL A 46 -16.68 -10.15 -3.54
CA VAL A 46 -16.33 -11.46 -4.13
C VAL A 46 -17.36 -11.87 -5.18
N ARG A 47 -18.66 -11.68 -4.90
CA ARG A 47 -19.72 -11.94 -5.88
C ARG A 47 -19.59 -11.05 -7.11
N ALA A 48 -19.33 -9.75 -6.93
CA ALA A 48 -19.14 -8.83 -8.05
C ALA A 48 -17.92 -9.22 -8.88
N ALA A 49 -16.80 -9.56 -8.25
CA ALA A 49 -15.60 -10.05 -8.91
C ALA A 49 -15.85 -11.36 -9.67
N TRP A 50 -16.60 -12.29 -9.08
CA TRP A 50 -17.01 -13.54 -9.73
C TRP A 50 -17.87 -13.27 -10.98
N LEU A 51 -18.93 -12.47 -10.85
CA LEU A 51 -19.80 -12.11 -11.97
C LEU A 51 -19.05 -11.37 -13.09
N LEU A 52 -18.09 -10.52 -12.73
CA LEU A 52 -17.20 -9.87 -13.69
C LEU A 52 -16.31 -10.90 -14.40
N ALA A 53 -15.69 -11.82 -13.66
CA ALA A 53 -14.77 -12.83 -14.18
C ALA A 53 -15.46 -13.85 -15.10
N THR A 54 -16.67 -14.29 -14.77
CA THR A 54 -17.45 -15.24 -15.57
C THR A 54 -18.27 -14.57 -16.68
N GLY A 55 -18.35 -13.23 -16.71
CA GLY A 55 -19.00 -12.49 -17.77
C GLY A 55 -18.19 -12.48 -19.08
N ALA A 56 -18.81 -12.03 -20.18
CA ALA A 56 -18.13 -11.96 -21.48
C ALA A 56 -16.87 -11.09 -21.45
N GLY A 57 -16.92 -9.96 -20.74
CA GLY A 57 -15.76 -9.09 -20.54
C GLY A 57 -14.65 -9.74 -19.71
N GLY A 58 -15.01 -10.41 -18.60
CA GLY A 58 -14.02 -11.14 -17.79
C GLY A 58 -13.36 -12.28 -18.55
N ARG A 59 -14.14 -13.04 -19.35
CA ARG A 59 -13.57 -14.06 -20.24
C ARG A 59 -12.57 -13.47 -21.22
N ALA A 60 -12.91 -12.36 -21.89
CA ALA A 60 -12.01 -11.72 -22.84
C ALA A 60 -10.69 -11.30 -22.18
N VAL A 61 -10.78 -10.73 -20.97
CA VAL A 61 -9.61 -10.34 -20.18
C VAL A 61 -8.79 -11.56 -19.76
N LEU A 62 -9.39 -12.58 -19.17
CA LEU A 62 -8.67 -13.71 -18.56
C LEU A 62 -7.97 -14.61 -19.59
N VAL A 63 -8.44 -14.61 -20.83
CA VAL A 63 -7.85 -15.35 -21.96
C VAL A 63 -6.85 -14.50 -22.75
N ASP A 64 -6.74 -13.21 -22.44
CA ASP A 64 -5.84 -12.32 -23.15
C ASP A 64 -4.36 -12.76 -23.01
N PRO A 65 -3.58 -12.74 -24.11
CA PRO A 65 -2.16 -13.12 -24.07
C PRO A 65 -1.28 -12.30 -23.11
N SER A 66 -1.73 -11.12 -22.67
CA SER A 66 -1.02 -10.26 -21.71
C SER A 66 -1.27 -10.61 -20.24
N VAL A 67 -2.20 -11.51 -19.92
CA VAL A 67 -2.48 -11.91 -18.53
C VAL A 67 -1.25 -12.50 -17.83
N PRO A 68 -0.48 -13.42 -18.44
CA PRO A 68 0.73 -13.95 -17.82
C PRO A 68 1.76 -12.89 -17.45
N SER A 69 2.02 -11.91 -18.34
CA SER A 69 2.95 -10.81 -18.06
C SER A 69 2.41 -9.85 -16.99
N THR A 70 1.10 -9.62 -16.98
CA THR A 70 0.43 -8.84 -15.93
C THR A 70 0.62 -9.46 -14.54
N TRP A 71 0.43 -10.78 -14.41
CA TRP A 71 0.72 -11.51 -13.17
C TRP A 71 2.19 -11.43 -12.77
N ALA A 72 3.09 -11.50 -13.75
CA ALA A 72 4.52 -11.39 -13.53
C ALA A 72 4.90 -10.00 -12.97
N ALA A 73 4.37 -8.94 -13.55
CA ALA A 73 4.55 -7.57 -13.10
C ALA A 73 3.96 -7.35 -11.69
N ALA A 74 2.71 -7.80 -11.46
CA ALA A 74 2.06 -7.70 -10.16
C ALA A 74 2.86 -8.42 -9.08
N THR A 75 3.34 -9.63 -9.35
CA THR A 75 4.15 -10.42 -8.42
C THR A 75 5.47 -9.72 -8.08
N ALA A 76 6.19 -9.20 -9.09
CA ALA A 76 7.43 -8.46 -8.88
C ALA A 76 7.22 -7.20 -8.01
N LEU A 77 6.15 -6.44 -8.28
CA LEU A 77 5.79 -5.25 -7.50
C LEU A 77 5.42 -5.61 -6.06
N VAL A 78 4.67 -6.70 -5.84
CA VAL A 78 4.32 -7.19 -4.51
C VAL A 78 5.58 -7.59 -3.73
N TRP A 79 6.54 -8.26 -4.36
CA TRP A 79 7.79 -8.64 -3.71
C TRP A 79 8.65 -7.42 -3.36
N LEU A 80 8.74 -6.43 -4.25
CA LEU A 80 9.42 -5.17 -3.99
C LEU A 80 8.75 -4.41 -2.83
N ALA A 81 7.43 -4.31 -2.84
CA ALA A 81 6.66 -3.67 -1.77
C ALA A 81 6.85 -4.40 -0.43
N ALA A 82 6.77 -5.73 -0.41
CA ALA A 82 7.00 -6.54 0.77
C ALA A 82 8.40 -6.31 1.35
N LEU A 83 9.43 -6.28 0.49
CA LEU A 83 10.80 -5.96 0.88
C LEU A 83 10.90 -4.59 1.55
N VAL A 84 10.32 -3.55 0.92
CA VAL A 84 10.35 -2.18 1.45
C VAL A 84 9.58 -2.08 2.75
N VAL A 85 8.39 -2.67 2.85
CA VAL A 85 7.58 -2.68 4.07
C VAL A 85 8.32 -3.39 5.21
N GLY A 86 9.06 -4.47 4.92
CA GLY A 86 9.86 -5.21 5.91
C GLY A 86 10.92 -4.36 6.61
N ARG A 87 11.44 -3.34 5.92
CA ARG A 87 12.38 -2.38 6.51
C ARG A 87 11.76 -1.66 7.71
N GLU A 88 10.50 -1.25 7.58
CA GLU A 88 9.78 -0.46 8.57
C GLU A 88 9.01 -1.30 9.59
N ARG A 89 8.37 -2.37 9.11
CA ARG A 89 7.59 -3.31 9.91
C ARG A 89 7.82 -4.71 9.38
N GLY A 90 8.70 -5.46 10.03
CA GLY A 90 8.97 -6.85 9.64
C GLY A 90 8.05 -7.88 10.31
N PRO A 91 8.04 -9.13 9.80
CA PRO A 91 7.19 -10.20 10.31
C PRO A 91 7.64 -10.73 11.69
N ALA A 92 8.92 -10.56 12.05
CA ALA A 92 9.43 -10.92 13.38
C ALA A 92 9.11 -9.81 14.39
N SER A 93 7.81 -9.59 14.66
CA SER A 93 7.32 -8.56 15.58
C SER A 93 6.54 -9.17 16.73
N ARG A 94 6.74 -8.61 17.92
CA ARG A 94 6.01 -8.90 19.17
C ARG A 94 5.67 -7.58 19.85
N PRO A 95 4.72 -7.56 20.80
CA PRO A 95 4.48 -6.37 21.62
C PRO A 95 5.80 -5.81 22.20
N PRO A 96 5.99 -4.49 22.30
CA PRO A 96 7.27 -3.87 22.66
C PRO A 96 7.92 -4.43 23.91
N PHE A 97 7.13 -4.67 24.96
CA PHE A 97 7.64 -5.28 26.20
C PHE A 97 8.25 -6.66 25.95
N LEU A 98 7.54 -7.55 25.26
CA LEU A 98 8.06 -8.87 24.89
C LEU A 98 9.23 -8.80 23.92
N ALA A 99 9.23 -7.83 23.00
CA ALA A 99 10.33 -7.61 22.08
C ALA A 99 11.62 -7.20 22.80
N ALA A 100 11.51 -6.39 23.87
CA ALA A 100 12.64 -6.01 24.71
C ALA A 100 13.13 -7.21 25.54
N VAL A 101 12.24 -7.82 26.32
CA VAL A 101 12.59 -8.95 27.21
C VAL A 101 13.19 -10.13 26.44
N LEU A 102 12.59 -10.52 25.31
CA LEU A 102 13.09 -11.65 24.50
C LEU A 102 14.23 -11.27 23.57
N GLY A 103 14.44 -9.97 23.33
CA GLY A 103 15.55 -9.48 22.52
C GLY A 103 16.87 -9.46 23.30
N ASP A 104 16.79 -9.26 24.62
CA ASP A 104 17.94 -9.24 25.53
C ASP A 104 18.19 -10.59 26.22
N ALA A 105 17.27 -11.55 26.11
CA ALA A 105 17.45 -12.90 26.63
C ALA A 105 18.48 -13.70 25.82
N ASP A 106 19.24 -14.57 26.48
CA ASP A 106 20.22 -15.50 25.88
C ASP A 106 19.58 -16.68 25.11
N VAL A 107 18.46 -16.44 24.43
CA VAL A 107 17.73 -17.45 23.65
C VAL A 107 17.81 -17.10 22.16
N PRO A 108 18.05 -18.09 21.27
CA PRO A 108 18.08 -17.85 19.83
C PRO A 108 16.84 -17.10 19.33
N ARG A 109 17.05 -16.05 18.54
CA ARG A 109 15.99 -15.18 18.02
C ARG A 109 15.04 -15.93 17.11
N THR A 110 15.50 -16.96 16.42
CA THR A 110 14.67 -17.91 15.68
C THR A 110 13.62 -18.59 16.56
N ARG A 111 13.93 -18.92 17.82
CA ARG A 111 12.97 -19.47 18.77
C ARG A 111 12.05 -18.39 19.35
N SER A 112 12.63 -17.24 19.70
CA SER A 112 11.88 -16.11 20.27
C SER A 112 10.91 -15.48 19.26
N PHE A 113 11.27 -15.36 17.98
CA PHE A 113 10.49 -14.61 16.98
C PHE A 113 10.03 -15.44 15.77
N GLY A 114 10.40 -16.73 15.68
CA GLY A 114 9.99 -17.61 14.58
C GLY A 114 8.49 -17.88 14.53
N GLY A 115 7.79 -17.92 15.67
CA GLY A 115 6.33 -18.10 15.72
C GLY A 115 5.55 -17.00 14.98
N PRO A 116 5.78 -15.70 15.26
CA PRO A 116 5.27 -14.60 14.45
C PRO A 116 5.60 -14.70 12.96
N VAL A 117 6.85 -15.03 12.61
CA VAL A 117 7.29 -15.19 11.21
C VAL A 117 6.53 -16.31 10.51
N LEU A 118 6.34 -17.46 11.16
CA LEU A 118 5.60 -18.60 10.62
C LEU A 118 4.15 -18.22 10.36
N ARG A 119 3.46 -17.57 11.32
CA ARG A 119 2.07 -17.14 11.13
C ARG A 119 1.92 -16.14 9.98
N ALA A 120 2.81 -15.16 9.91
CA ALA A 120 2.87 -14.21 8.81
C ALA A 120 3.10 -14.92 7.46
N THR A 121 4.00 -15.89 7.43
CA THR A 121 4.31 -16.68 6.23
C THR A 121 3.10 -17.50 5.79
N LEU A 122 2.46 -18.24 6.70
CA LEU A 122 1.26 -19.02 6.40
C LEU A 122 0.12 -18.14 5.88
N ALA A 123 -0.07 -16.95 6.47
CA ALA A 123 -1.07 -15.99 6.01
C ALA A 123 -0.77 -15.53 4.57
N LEU A 124 0.49 -15.17 4.26
CA LEU A 124 0.88 -14.76 2.91
C LEU A 124 0.83 -15.89 1.88
N VAL A 125 1.15 -17.13 2.28
CA VAL A 125 0.97 -18.33 1.45
C VAL A 125 -0.51 -18.56 1.13
N ALA A 126 -1.38 -18.47 2.13
CA ALA A 126 -2.83 -18.61 1.93
C ALA A 126 -3.39 -17.50 1.03
N VAL A 127 -3.01 -16.24 1.26
CA VAL A 127 -3.41 -15.12 0.39
C VAL A 127 -2.88 -15.31 -1.03
N GLY A 128 -1.60 -15.68 -1.17
CA GLY A 128 -0.98 -15.94 -2.48
C GLY A 128 -1.68 -17.07 -3.24
N ALA A 129 -2.20 -18.08 -2.55
CA ALA A 129 -2.98 -19.17 -3.15
C ALA A 129 -4.40 -18.72 -3.55
N LEU A 130 -5.08 -17.94 -2.68
CA LEU A 130 -6.47 -17.52 -2.86
C LEU A 130 -6.64 -16.44 -3.95
N VAL A 131 -5.70 -15.51 -4.06
CA VAL A 131 -5.79 -14.38 -5.01
C VAL A 131 -5.91 -14.84 -6.47
N PRO A 132 -5.06 -15.74 -7.00
CA PRO A 132 -5.21 -16.25 -8.36
C PRO A 132 -6.25 -17.38 -8.47
N ALA A 133 -6.75 -17.95 -7.36
CA ALA A 133 -7.75 -19.01 -7.37
C ALA A 133 -9.07 -18.55 -8.02
N LEU A 134 -9.59 -17.37 -7.64
CA LEU A 134 -10.85 -16.86 -8.17
C LEU A 134 -10.86 -16.76 -9.72
N PRO A 135 -9.88 -16.08 -10.36
CA PRO A 135 -9.91 -15.95 -11.81
C PRO A 135 -9.58 -17.26 -12.54
N VAL A 136 -8.74 -18.15 -11.99
CA VAL A 136 -8.49 -19.45 -12.64
C VAL A 136 -9.68 -20.41 -12.50
N ILE A 137 -10.40 -20.39 -11.37
CA ILE A 137 -11.64 -21.17 -11.20
C ILE A 137 -12.71 -20.67 -12.16
N ALA A 138 -12.79 -19.34 -12.39
CA ALA A 138 -13.68 -18.79 -13.43
C ALA A 138 -13.31 -19.32 -14.83
N LEU A 139 -12.02 -19.46 -15.16
CA LEU A 139 -11.61 -20.07 -16.44
C LEU A 139 -12.00 -21.56 -16.55
N VAL A 140 -12.01 -22.30 -15.44
CA VAL A 140 -12.50 -23.69 -15.41
C VAL A 140 -14.00 -23.74 -15.64
N ASP A 141 -14.77 -22.88 -14.98
CA ASP A 141 -16.23 -22.76 -15.16
C ASP A 141 -16.61 -22.37 -16.59
N LEU A 142 -15.80 -21.52 -17.23
CA LEU A 142 -15.94 -21.12 -18.63
C LEU A 142 -15.48 -22.19 -19.64
N GLY A 143 -14.96 -23.33 -19.18
CA GLY A 143 -14.47 -24.42 -20.02
C GLY A 143 -13.17 -24.10 -20.78
N VAL A 144 -12.42 -23.08 -20.33
CA VAL A 144 -11.15 -22.66 -20.96
C VAL A 144 -9.93 -23.33 -20.30
N ALA A 145 -10.05 -23.68 -19.02
CA ALA A 145 -9.00 -24.33 -18.24
C ALA A 145 -9.48 -25.64 -17.63
N THR A 146 -8.54 -26.52 -17.26
CA THR A 146 -8.86 -27.73 -16.50
C THR A 146 -8.71 -27.51 -14.99
N PRO A 147 -9.35 -28.34 -14.13
CA PRO A 147 -9.10 -28.31 -12.69
C PRO A 147 -7.62 -28.52 -12.32
N GLY A 148 -6.87 -29.25 -13.15
CA GLY A 148 -5.42 -29.42 -12.99
C GLY A 148 -4.66 -28.11 -13.16
N ASP A 149 -5.01 -27.30 -14.17
CA ASP A 149 -4.41 -25.98 -14.39
C ASP A 149 -4.70 -25.04 -13.21
N ALA A 150 -5.94 -25.07 -12.69
CA ALA A 150 -6.29 -24.34 -11.48
C ALA A 150 -5.42 -24.75 -10.29
N GLY A 151 -5.21 -26.06 -10.08
CA GLY A 151 -4.31 -26.57 -9.05
C GLY A 151 -2.88 -26.06 -9.18
N LEU A 152 -2.33 -26.01 -10.41
CA LEU A 152 -0.99 -25.50 -10.67
C LEU A 152 -0.87 -23.99 -10.40
N VAL A 153 -1.85 -23.19 -10.84
CA VAL A 153 -1.88 -21.75 -10.58
C VAL A 153 -1.99 -21.44 -9.09
N VAL A 154 -2.84 -22.17 -8.36
CA VAL A 154 -2.99 -22.01 -6.91
C VAL A 154 -1.70 -22.39 -6.18
N ALA A 155 -1.03 -23.48 -6.59
CA ALA A 155 0.27 -23.87 -6.03
C ALA A 155 1.37 -22.84 -6.33
N ALA A 156 1.41 -22.30 -7.55
CA ALA A 156 2.32 -21.23 -7.93
C ALA A 156 2.08 -19.96 -7.11
N GLY A 157 0.81 -19.59 -6.89
CA GLY A 157 0.40 -18.51 -6.02
C GLY A 157 0.84 -18.71 -4.57
N ALA A 158 0.70 -19.92 -4.02
CA ALA A 158 1.19 -20.27 -2.69
C ALA A 158 2.71 -20.07 -2.56
N VAL A 159 3.48 -20.51 -3.56
CA VAL A 159 4.93 -20.31 -3.62
C VAL A 159 5.28 -18.83 -3.76
N ALA A 160 4.54 -18.05 -4.56
CA ALA A 160 4.72 -16.60 -4.65
C ALA A 160 4.44 -15.91 -3.30
N GLY A 161 3.47 -16.41 -2.52
CA GLY A 161 3.19 -15.98 -1.15
C GLY A 161 4.36 -16.27 -0.20
N LEU A 162 4.99 -17.45 -0.32
CA LEU A 162 6.20 -17.80 0.43
C LEU A 162 7.37 -16.86 0.08
N VAL A 163 7.58 -16.58 -1.21
CA VAL A 163 8.59 -15.60 -1.65
C VAL A 163 8.28 -14.21 -1.13
N THR A 164 7.01 -13.81 -1.11
CA THR A 164 6.57 -12.52 -0.54
C THR A 164 6.93 -12.44 0.94
N ALA A 165 6.67 -13.51 1.71
CA ALA A 165 7.04 -13.58 3.12
C ALA A 165 8.56 -13.51 3.34
N GLY A 166 9.33 -14.16 2.47
CA GLY A 166 10.78 -14.10 2.49
C GLY A 166 11.31 -12.72 2.11
N ALA A 167 10.77 -12.05 1.09
CA ALA A 167 11.08 -10.66 0.76
C ALA A 167 10.76 -9.73 1.93
N TRP A 168 9.60 -9.91 2.57
CA TRP A 168 9.20 -9.17 3.76
C TRP A 168 10.19 -9.33 4.92
N LEU A 169 10.58 -10.57 5.21
CA LEU A 169 11.60 -10.87 6.23
C LEU A 169 12.99 -10.33 5.84
N ALA A 170 13.36 -10.41 4.57
CA ALA A 170 14.61 -9.85 4.05
C ALA A 170 14.70 -8.34 4.28
N GLY A 171 13.59 -7.61 4.12
CA GLY A 171 13.51 -6.18 4.42
C GLY A 171 13.87 -5.88 5.87
N GLN A 172 13.43 -6.74 6.78
CA GLN A 172 13.71 -6.64 8.21
C GLN A 172 15.16 -6.99 8.55
N VAL A 173 15.71 -8.01 7.91
CA VAL A 173 17.00 -8.60 8.31
C VAL A 173 18.20 -7.95 7.61
N LEU A 174 18.07 -7.55 6.35
CA LEU A 174 19.21 -7.11 5.55
C LEU A 174 19.82 -5.80 6.08
N PRO A 175 21.17 -5.68 6.08
CA PRO A 175 21.85 -4.41 6.35
C PRO A 175 21.59 -3.41 5.22
N GLY A 176 21.85 -2.13 5.47
CA GLY A 176 21.46 -1.03 4.56
C GLY A 176 21.98 -1.19 3.12
N ARG A 177 23.27 -1.56 2.95
CA ARG A 177 23.87 -1.76 1.62
C ARG A 177 23.25 -2.94 0.86
N ALA A 178 23.11 -4.08 1.52
CA ALA A 178 22.51 -5.27 0.91
C ALA A 178 21.03 -5.01 0.54
N PHE A 179 20.30 -4.30 1.40
CA PHE A 179 18.93 -3.91 1.11
C PHE A 179 18.82 -2.98 -0.10
N ALA A 180 19.66 -1.95 -0.19
CA ALA A 180 19.66 -1.07 -1.34
C ALA A 180 19.96 -1.85 -2.64
N ALA A 181 20.91 -2.78 -2.60
CA ALA A 181 21.22 -3.65 -3.73
C ALA A 181 20.02 -4.53 -4.13
N VAL A 182 19.36 -5.20 -3.17
CA VAL A 182 18.19 -6.05 -3.45
C VAL A 182 16.99 -5.23 -3.92
N VAL A 183 16.77 -4.03 -3.36
CA VAL A 183 15.76 -3.08 -3.87
C VAL A 183 16.06 -2.69 -5.31
N GLY A 184 17.32 -2.40 -5.64
CA GLY A 184 17.73 -2.11 -7.02
C GLY A 184 17.47 -3.26 -7.98
N VAL A 185 17.83 -4.49 -7.59
CA VAL A 185 17.61 -5.70 -8.40
C VAL A 185 16.13 -6.00 -8.58
N LEU A 186 15.33 -6.00 -7.51
CA LEU A 186 13.88 -6.24 -7.60
C LEU A 186 13.17 -5.08 -8.32
N GLY A 187 13.64 -3.85 -8.16
CA GLY A 187 13.13 -2.68 -8.87
C GLY A 187 13.37 -2.78 -10.37
N ALA A 188 14.59 -3.14 -10.78
CA ALA A 188 14.91 -3.41 -12.18
C ALA A 188 14.10 -4.60 -12.71
N GLY A 189 13.98 -5.68 -11.93
CA GLY A 189 13.16 -6.84 -12.28
C GLY A 189 11.68 -6.50 -12.46
N ALA A 190 11.11 -5.69 -11.57
CA ALA A 190 9.73 -5.20 -11.69
C ALA A 190 9.53 -4.31 -12.93
N ALA A 191 10.48 -3.43 -13.23
CA ALA A 191 10.44 -2.61 -14.44
C ALA A 191 10.48 -3.47 -15.71
N LEU A 192 11.34 -4.49 -15.74
CA LEU A 192 11.42 -5.44 -16.86
C LEU A 192 10.16 -6.30 -16.98
N ALA A 193 9.57 -6.73 -15.85
CA ALA A 193 8.32 -7.47 -15.83
C ALA A 193 7.16 -6.64 -16.41
N VAL A 194 7.07 -5.37 -16.05
CA VAL A 194 6.09 -4.43 -16.61
C VAL A 194 6.30 -4.23 -18.10
N ALA A 195 7.54 -4.21 -18.57
CA ALA A 195 7.88 -4.16 -19.99
C ALA A 195 7.63 -5.49 -20.74
N GLY A 196 7.12 -6.53 -20.07
CA GLY A 196 6.89 -7.85 -20.66
C GLY A 196 8.18 -8.64 -20.94
N ALA A 197 9.33 -8.19 -20.43
CA ALA A 197 10.61 -8.86 -20.60
C ALA A 197 10.85 -9.92 -19.50
N TRP A 198 11.78 -10.85 -19.79
CA TRP A 198 12.28 -11.85 -18.83
C TRP A 198 11.20 -12.77 -18.25
N THR A 199 10.46 -13.40 -19.16
CA THR A 199 9.39 -14.37 -18.83
C THR A 199 9.86 -15.64 -18.11
N TRP A 200 11.19 -15.85 -17.99
CA TRP A 200 11.80 -16.96 -17.25
C TRP A 200 12.22 -16.61 -15.81
N ALA A 201 12.06 -15.35 -15.40
CA ALA A 201 12.45 -14.88 -14.07
C ALA A 201 11.48 -15.39 -12.98
N PRO A 202 11.88 -15.39 -11.69
CA PRO A 202 11.05 -15.95 -10.62
C PRO A 202 9.69 -15.27 -10.46
N TRP A 203 9.58 -13.98 -10.79
CA TRP A 203 8.32 -13.25 -10.71
C TRP A 203 7.29 -13.72 -11.74
N ALA A 204 7.71 -14.38 -12.83
CA ALA A 204 6.81 -14.95 -13.82
C ALA A 204 6.15 -16.26 -13.35
N LEU A 205 6.47 -16.77 -12.16
CA LEU A 205 5.98 -18.04 -11.60
C LEU A 205 4.47 -18.28 -11.80
N VAL A 206 3.62 -17.31 -11.43
CA VAL A 206 2.15 -17.45 -11.54
C VAL A 206 1.70 -17.37 -13.00
N GLY A 207 2.25 -16.42 -13.76
CA GLY A 207 1.94 -16.26 -15.19
C GLY A 207 2.38 -17.47 -16.04
N ALA A 208 3.50 -18.10 -15.71
CA ALA A 208 4.02 -19.28 -16.39
C ALA A 208 3.17 -20.53 -16.18
N THR A 209 2.35 -20.56 -15.11
CA THR A 209 1.36 -21.61 -14.86
C THR A 209 -0.03 -21.26 -15.37
N TRP A 210 -0.23 -20.06 -15.91
CA TRP A 210 -1.55 -19.62 -16.38
C TRP A 210 -2.03 -20.48 -17.56
N PRO A 211 -3.33 -20.84 -17.62
CA PRO A 211 -3.88 -21.60 -18.73
C PRO A 211 -3.60 -20.93 -20.08
N GLY A 212 -3.08 -21.69 -21.05
CA GLY A 212 -2.73 -21.17 -22.37
C GLY A 212 -1.44 -20.35 -22.46
N ALA A 213 -0.69 -20.20 -21.36
CA ALA A 213 0.60 -19.52 -21.40
C ALA A 213 1.61 -20.28 -22.28
N SER A 214 2.19 -19.59 -23.26
CA SER A 214 3.36 -20.05 -24.03
C SER A 214 4.69 -19.85 -23.29
N VAL A 215 4.62 -19.28 -22.08
CA VAL A 215 5.74 -18.91 -21.24
C VAL A 215 6.50 -20.16 -20.77
N HIS A 216 7.83 -20.12 -20.85
CA HIS A 216 8.68 -21.23 -20.41
C HIS A 216 8.51 -21.51 -18.90
N ARG A 217 8.29 -22.77 -18.55
CA ARG A 217 8.18 -23.26 -17.15
C ARG A 217 9.44 -23.03 -16.30
N GLY A 218 10.51 -22.48 -16.88
CA GLY A 218 11.73 -22.10 -16.16
C GLY A 218 11.46 -21.15 -14.99
N GLY A 219 10.54 -20.18 -15.17
CA GLY A 219 10.16 -19.26 -14.08
C GLY A 219 9.60 -19.98 -12.85
N THR A 220 8.86 -21.07 -13.05
CA THR A 220 8.31 -21.88 -11.96
C THR A 220 9.40 -22.57 -11.16
N VAL A 221 10.37 -23.20 -11.84
CA VAL A 221 11.50 -23.88 -11.20
C VAL A 221 12.36 -22.87 -10.43
N VAL A 222 12.71 -21.74 -11.05
CA VAL A 222 13.51 -20.69 -10.42
C VAL A 222 12.79 -20.11 -9.20
N GLY A 223 11.47 -19.88 -9.29
CA GLY A 223 10.65 -19.41 -8.17
C GLY A 223 10.63 -20.37 -6.98
N VAL A 224 10.48 -21.68 -7.23
CA VAL A 224 10.53 -22.71 -6.18
C VAL A 224 11.92 -22.82 -5.55
N VAL A 225 12.98 -22.83 -6.37
CA VAL A 225 14.37 -22.86 -5.88
C VAL A 225 14.68 -21.63 -5.03
N LEU A 226 14.23 -20.45 -5.47
CA LEU A 226 14.36 -19.22 -4.69
C LEU A 226 13.62 -19.35 -3.35
N ALA A 227 12.36 -19.82 -3.38
CA ALA A 227 11.53 -20.02 -2.20
C ALA A 227 12.22 -20.91 -1.15
N LEU A 228 12.76 -22.05 -1.57
CA LEU A 228 13.48 -22.97 -0.69
C LEU A 228 14.83 -22.40 -0.23
N GLY A 229 15.57 -21.77 -1.14
CA GLY A 229 16.91 -21.25 -0.90
C GLY A 229 16.98 -20.08 0.09
N MET A 230 15.90 -19.29 0.21
CA MET A 230 15.91 -18.10 1.08
C MET A 230 15.53 -18.37 2.54
N VAL A 231 14.85 -19.47 2.86
CA VAL A 231 14.33 -19.72 4.22
C VAL A 231 15.47 -19.78 5.25
N ALA A 232 16.45 -20.65 5.03
CA ALA A 232 17.58 -20.84 5.94
C ALA A 232 18.42 -19.56 6.17
N PRO A 233 18.88 -18.82 5.14
CA PRO A 233 19.68 -17.62 5.35
C PRO A 233 18.89 -16.49 6.03
N LEU A 234 17.59 -16.34 5.74
CA LEU A 234 16.77 -15.31 6.38
C LEU A 234 16.49 -15.63 7.85
N LEU A 235 16.22 -16.89 8.19
CA LEU A 235 16.09 -17.33 9.57
C LEU A 235 17.40 -17.15 10.35
N ARG A 236 18.56 -17.48 9.76
CA ARG A 236 19.86 -17.17 10.38
C ARG A 236 20.10 -15.67 10.54
N GLY A 237 19.62 -14.87 9.59
CA GLY A 237 19.75 -13.43 9.66
C GLY A 237 18.90 -12.80 10.78
N LEU A 238 17.85 -13.47 11.28
CA LEU A 238 17.15 -13.04 12.50
C LEU A 238 18.10 -12.95 13.69
N GLU A 239 19.09 -13.85 13.79
CA GLU A 239 20.09 -13.86 14.86
C GLU A 239 20.99 -12.62 14.83
N ARG A 240 21.12 -11.96 13.67
CA ARG A 240 21.93 -10.74 13.49
C ARG A 240 21.14 -9.45 13.69
N LEU A 241 19.83 -9.55 13.92
CA LEU A 241 18.99 -8.38 14.07
C LEU A 241 19.31 -7.70 15.41
N ALA A 242 19.46 -6.37 15.45
CA ALA A 242 19.70 -5.67 16.72
C ALA A 242 18.39 -5.62 17.55
N THR A 243 18.47 -5.78 18.88
CA THR A 243 17.29 -5.66 19.77
C THR A 243 16.63 -4.30 19.62
N SER A 244 17.42 -3.22 19.59
CA SER A 244 16.94 -1.86 19.41
C SER A 244 16.09 -1.69 18.14
N ARG A 245 16.43 -2.41 17.06
CA ARG A 245 15.64 -2.40 15.82
C ARG A 245 14.31 -3.12 15.99
N ILE A 246 14.28 -4.30 16.60
CA ILE A 246 13.03 -5.04 16.84
C ILE A 246 12.09 -4.24 17.74
N VAL A 247 12.61 -3.71 18.84
CA VAL A 247 11.85 -2.89 19.79
C VAL A 247 11.35 -1.61 19.11
N GLY A 248 12.20 -0.92 18.34
CA GLY A 248 11.80 0.28 17.59
C GLY A 248 10.70 0.00 16.57
N GLN A 249 10.77 -1.13 15.86
CA GLN A 249 9.70 -1.56 14.94
C GLN A 249 8.41 -1.90 15.72
N ALA A 250 8.51 -2.60 16.84
CA ALA A 250 7.36 -2.95 17.68
C ALA A 250 6.66 -1.70 18.25
N VAL A 251 7.43 -0.73 18.77
CA VAL A 251 6.88 0.52 19.33
C VAL A 251 6.17 1.32 18.25
N ARG A 252 6.78 1.48 17.07
CA ARG A 252 6.13 2.17 15.94
C ARG A 252 4.88 1.44 15.47
N ALA A 253 4.94 0.11 15.35
CA ALA A 253 3.79 -0.71 14.99
C ALA A 253 2.64 -0.60 15.99
N GLN A 254 2.93 -0.60 17.30
CA GLN A 254 1.91 -0.44 18.34
C GLN A 254 1.31 0.97 18.33
N ARG A 255 2.13 2.01 18.17
CA ARG A 255 1.63 3.40 18.04
C ARG A 255 0.72 3.57 16.82
N ALA A 256 1.14 3.05 15.68
CA ALA A 256 0.33 3.06 14.46
C ALA A 256 -0.99 2.28 14.65
N GLN A 257 -0.93 1.13 15.32
CA GLN A 257 -2.12 0.34 15.63
C GLN A 257 -3.07 1.09 16.56
N ALA A 258 -2.58 1.72 17.63
CA ALA A 258 -3.42 2.49 18.55
C ALA A 258 -4.14 3.65 17.82
N LEU A 259 -3.48 4.28 16.84
CA LEU A 259 -4.11 5.30 16.00
C LEU A 259 -5.13 4.70 15.02
N VAL A 260 -4.87 3.51 14.47
CA VAL A 260 -5.88 2.79 13.67
C VAL A 260 -7.09 2.40 14.52
N ASP A 261 -6.87 1.92 15.75
CA ASP A 261 -7.94 1.56 16.68
C ASP A 261 -8.78 2.79 17.07
N ALA A 262 -8.15 3.97 17.17
CA ALA A 262 -8.80 5.26 17.33
C ALA A 262 -9.44 5.81 16.04
N MET A 263 -9.33 5.10 14.92
CA MET A 263 -9.77 5.53 13.57
C MET A 263 -9.13 6.87 13.15
N ASP A 264 -7.87 7.10 13.52
CA ASP A 264 -7.02 8.17 12.99
C ASP A 264 -5.97 7.58 12.02
N LEU A 265 -6.44 7.20 10.83
CA LEU A 265 -5.59 6.60 9.80
C LEU A 265 -4.53 7.58 9.28
N GLN A 266 -4.82 8.89 9.32
CA GLN A 266 -3.89 9.91 8.87
C GLN A 266 -2.69 9.98 9.83
N ALA A 267 -2.92 10.11 11.13
CA ALA A 267 -1.85 10.10 12.12
C ALA A 267 -1.12 8.75 12.12
N SER A 268 -1.82 7.63 11.90
CA SER A 268 -1.19 6.31 11.79
C SER A 268 -0.14 6.24 10.68
N GLY A 269 -0.44 6.82 9.50
CA GLY A 269 0.51 6.94 8.40
C GLY A 269 1.72 7.81 8.74
N GLU A 270 1.54 8.86 9.54
CA GLU A 270 2.62 9.76 9.97
C GLU A 270 3.65 9.08 10.88
N VAL A 271 3.27 8.01 11.60
CA VAL A 271 4.20 7.20 12.41
C VAL A 271 5.34 6.59 11.58
N TYR A 272 5.09 6.30 10.30
CA TYR A 272 6.06 5.72 9.37
C TYR A 272 6.72 6.76 8.46
N ARG A 273 6.50 8.05 8.72
CA ARG A 273 7.08 9.10 7.89
C ARG A 273 8.60 9.06 7.96
N ALA A 274 9.23 9.07 6.79
CA ALA A 274 10.68 9.07 6.66
C ALA A 274 11.28 10.34 7.28
N LEU A 275 12.32 10.16 8.08
CA LEU A 275 13.12 11.27 8.60
C LEU A 275 13.98 11.87 7.47
N PRO A 276 14.26 13.19 7.51
CA PRO A 276 15.24 13.83 6.63
C PRO A 276 16.59 13.10 6.68
N SER A 277 17.05 12.59 5.54
CA SER A 277 18.27 11.77 5.44
C SER A 277 19.33 12.36 4.52
N ALA A 278 18.94 13.26 3.61
CA ALA A 278 19.84 13.92 2.67
C ALA A 278 19.64 15.45 2.69
N GLY A 279 20.44 16.18 1.92
CA GLY A 279 20.19 17.60 1.66
C GLY A 279 20.35 18.55 2.85
N ARG A 280 21.18 18.19 3.85
CA ARG A 280 21.44 19.06 5.03
C ARG A 280 22.03 20.42 4.66
N ARG A 281 22.75 20.50 3.55
CA ARG A 281 23.36 21.73 3.01
C ARG A 281 22.41 22.53 2.09
N LEU A 282 21.25 21.98 1.73
CA LEU A 282 20.27 22.70 0.92
C LEU A 282 19.63 23.78 1.79
N THR A 283 19.92 25.05 1.47
CA THR A 283 19.37 26.21 2.15
C THR A 283 17.97 26.52 1.61
N ALA A 284 16.94 26.37 2.44
CA ALA A 284 15.57 26.71 2.06
C ALA A 284 15.28 28.23 2.11
N VAL A 285 15.98 28.97 2.99
CA VAL A 285 15.66 30.38 3.35
C VAL A 285 16.83 31.33 3.04
N GLY A 286 17.78 30.93 2.18
CA GLY A 286 19.05 31.66 2.03
C GLY A 286 19.01 32.88 1.09
N HIS A 287 18.49 32.70 -0.13
CA HIS A 287 18.64 33.69 -1.22
C HIS A 287 17.29 34.12 -1.83
N VAL A 288 16.18 33.56 -1.34
CA VAL A 288 14.84 33.78 -1.88
C VAL A 288 13.99 34.36 -0.77
N SER A 289 13.34 35.50 -1.03
CA SER A 289 12.48 36.19 -0.08
C SER A 289 11.00 36.04 -0.43
N GLY A 290 10.14 36.25 0.56
CA GLY A 290 8.70 36.32 0.37
C GLY A 290 8.05 34.98 -0.06
N PRO A 291 6.98 35.03 -0.88
CA PRO A 291 6.19 33.85 -1.26
C PRO A 291 6.99 32.73 -1.93
N ALA A 292 8.02 33.07 -2.69
CA ALA A 292 8.87 32.09 -3.36
C ALA A 292 9.68 31.25 -2.37
N ALA A 293 10.04 31.79 -1.20
CA ALA A 293 10.74 31.05 -0.16
C ALA A 293 9.92 29.89 0.40
N VAL A 294 8.58 30.04 0.43
CA VAL A 294 7.63 29.00 0.87
C VAL A 294 7.67 27.80 -0.08
N VAL A 295 7.56 28.08 -1.39
CA VAL A 295 7.58 27.04 -2.43
C VAL A 295 8.95 26.34 -2.49
N VAL A 296 10.05 27.11 -2.43
CA VAL A 296 11.41 26.54 -2.35
C VAL A 296 11.58 25.69 -1.11
N GLY A 297 11.01 26.10 0.03
CA GLY A 297 10.98 25.33 1.26
C GLY A 297 10.34 23.95 1.09
N ASP A 298 9.22 23.87 0.36
CA ASP A 298 8.52 22.60 0.09
C ASP A 298 9.31 21.67 -0.83
N VAL A 299 9.94 22.24 -1.86
CA VAL A 299 10.83 21.51 -2.76
C VAL A 299 12.02 20.95 -1.98
N VAL A 300 12.70 21.80 -1.20
CA VAL A 300 13.84 21.38 -0.37
C VAL A 300 13.40 20.34 0.67
N GLY A 301 12.23 20.51 1.29
CA GLY A 301 11.65 19.56 2.23
C GLY A 301 11.48 18.18 1.60
N SER A 302 10.93 18.14 0.39
CA SER A 302 10.76 16.90 -0.39
C SER A 302 12.11 16.25 -0.72
N LEU A 303 13.09 17.04 -1.18
CA LEU A 303 14.45 16.59 -1.53
C LEU A 303 15.24 16.03 -0.34
N ARG A 304 14.94 16.46 0.89
CA ARG A 304 15.54 15.92 2.12
C ARG A 304 15.08 14.49 2.44
N THR A 305 14.02 14.01 1.80
CA THR A 305 13.48 12.65 1.93
C THR A 305 13.53 11.88 0.59
N PRO A 306 14.72 11.60 0.05
CA PRO A 306 14.90 11.16 -1.34
C PRO A 306 14.16 9.86 -1.68
N ALA A 307 14.17 8.86 -0.79
CA ALA A 307 13.47 7.60 -1.02
C ALA A 307 11.94 7.81 -1.12
N ARG A 308 11.39 8.69 -0.27
CA ARG A 308 9.96 9.02 -0.28
C ARG A 308 9.61 9.83 -1.53
N LEU A 309 10.44 10.81 -1.90
CA LEU A 309 10.28 11.58 -3.13
C LEU A 309 10.32 10.69 -4.36
N LEU A 310 11.29 9.78 -4.46
CA LEU A 310 11.41 8.84 -5.57
C LEU A 310 10.15 7.96 -5.68
N GLY A 311 9.65 7.41 -4.56
CA GLY A 311 8.41 6.65 -4.55
C GLY A 311 7.21 7.46 -5.04
N GLY A 312 7.10 8.73 -4.63
CA GLY A 312 6.06 9.65 -5.12
C GLY A 312 6.18 9.97 -6.60
N VAL A 313 7.40 10.23 -7.08
CA VAL A 313 7.69 10.50 -8.50
C VAL A 313 7.32 9.29 -9.37
N VAL A 314 7.77 8.09 -8.98
CA VAL A 314 7.43 6.84 -9.69
C VAL A 314 5.92 6.64 -9.71
N ALA A 315 5.23 6.80 -8.57
CA ALA A 315 3.78 6.66 -8.52
C ALA A 315 3.06 7.64 -9.45
N LEU A 316 3.50 8.90 -9.53
CA LEU A 316 2.89 9.92 -10.40
C LEU A 316 3.17 9.69 -11.88
N VAL A 317 4.40 9.32 -12.24
CA VAL A 317 4.76 8.98 -13.61
C VAL A 317 3.99 7.75 -14.08
N VAL A 318 3.91 6.70 -13.25
CA VAL A 318 3.12 5.50 -13.57
C VAL A 318 1.63 5.83 -13.64
N ALA A 319 1.10 6.69 -12.76
CA ALA A 319 -0.29 7.14 -12.82
C ALA A 319 -0.62 7.76 -14.18
N GLY A 320 0.26 8.62 -14.69
CA GLY A 320 0.16 9.18 -16.02
C GLY A 320 0.21 8.14 -17.13
N ALA A 321 1.20 7.24 -17.07
CA ALA A 321 1.43 6.22 -18.09
C ALA A 321 0.23 5.26 -18.22
N VAL A 322 -0.41 4.90 -17.11
CA VAL A 322 -1.53 3.94 -17.10
C VAL A 322 -2.89 4.58 -17.33
N VAL A 323 -3.01 5.92 -17.47
CA VAL A 323 -4.32 6.60 -17.52
C VAL A 323 -5.17 6.16 -18.71
N GLY A 324 -4.55 5.79 -19.83
CA GLY A 324 -5.24 5.29 -21.02
C GLY A 324 -5.38 3.78 -21.06
N ALA A 325 -5.02 3.06 -20.00
CA ALA A 325 -5.05 1.60 -20.02
C ALA A 325 -6.48 1.07 -20.01
N GLU A 326 -6.76 0.15 -20.91
CA GLU A 326 -8.03 -0.57 -20.99
C GLU A 326 -7.84 -2.01 -20.54
N LEU A 327 -8.92 -2.61 -20.03
CA LEU A 327 -8.93 -4.05 -19.78
C LEU A 327 -8.84 -4.77 -21.12
N PRO A 328 -7.84 -5.66 -21.31
CA PRO A 328 -7.64 -6.34 -22.59
C PRO A 328 -8.91 -7.07 -23.07
N GLY A 329 -9.23 -6.93 -24.36
CA GLY A 329 -10.43 -7.53 -24.94
C GLY A 329 -11.76 -6.89 -24.52
N THR A 330 -11.73 -5.73 -23.86
CA THR A 330 -12.93 -4.98 -23.46
C THR A 330 -12.75 -3.49 -23.75
N THR A 331 -13.86 -2.74 -23.73
CA THR A 331 -13.84 -1.27 -23.74
C THR A 331 -13.85 -0.68 -22.32
N LEU A 332 -13.56 -1.47 -21.28
CA LEU A 332 -13.64 -1.00 -19.90
C LEU A 332 -12.32 -0.30 -19.51
N SER A 333 -12.35 1.03 -19.43
CA SER A 333 -11.18 1.84 -19.03
C SER A 333 -10.89 1.73 -17.53
N VAL A 334 -9.97 0.84 -17.14
CA VAL A 334 -9.50 0.69 -15.75
C VAL A 334 -8.32 1.60 -15.42
N GLY A 335 -7.58 2.02 -16.45
CA GLY A 335 -6.45 2.93 -16.39
C GLY A 335 -6.71 4.19 -15.55
N PRO A 336 -7.82 4.91 -15.77
CA PRO A 336 -8.15 6.09 -14.97
C PRO A 336 -8.36 5.80 -13.47
N VAL A 337 -8.91 4.65 -13.10
CA VAL A 337 -9.05 4.27 -11.69
C VAL A 337 -7.69 4.02 -11.04
N LEU A 338 -6.83 3.26 -11.70
CA LEU A 338 -5.47 3.01 -11.22
C LEU A 338 -4.65 4.30 -11.16
N ALA A 339 -4.75 5.13 -12.20
CA ALA A 339 -4.12 6.44 -12.27
C ALA A 339 -4.54 7.34 -11.11
N ALA A 340 -5.83 7.38 -10.78
CA ALA A 340 -6.33 8.20 -9.68
C ALA A 340 -5.76 7.75 -8.32
N ILE A 341 -5.73 6.43 -8.06
CA ILE A 341 -5.19 5.85 -6.82
C ILE A 341 -3.68 6.13 -6.71
N LEU A 342 -2.93 5.88 -7.77
CA LEU A 342 -1.48 6.11 -7.81
C LEU A 342 -1.13 7.59 -7.68
N ALA A 343 -1.86 8.48 -8.35
CA ALA A 343 -1.69 9.91 -8.23
C ALA A 343 -1.98 10.37 -6.79
N TYR A 344 -3.05 9.88 -6.17
CA TYR A 344 -3.40 10.23 -4.79
C TYR A 344 -2.31 9.82 -3.80
N ALA A 345 -1.79 8.60 -3.95
CA ALA A 345 -0.68 8.10 -3.16
C ALA A 345 0.62 8.91 -3.40
N GLY A 346 0.93 9.23 -4.66
CA GLY A 346 2.14 9.97 -5.05
C GLY A 346 2.16 11.43 -4.58
N VAL A 347 1.06 12.17 -4.80
CA VAL A 347 0.93 13.59 -4.40
C VAL A 347 1.10 13.76 -2.89
N SER A 348 0.71 12.77 -2.09
CA SER A 348 0.85 12.79 -0.62
C SER A 348 2.28 13.10 -0.14
N VAL A 349 3.30 12.74 -0.93
CA VAL A 349 4.70 13.02 -0.61
C VAL A 349 5.03 14.52 -0.70
N LEU A 350 4.32 15.25 -1.55
CA LEU A 350 4.57 16.65 -1.90
C LEU A 350 3.79 17.63 -1.01
N CYS A 351 2.81 17.15 -0.22
CA CYS A 351 1.93 17.99 0.60
C CYS A 351 2.47 18.33 2.00
N ASP A 352 3.77 18.22 2.25
CA ASP A 352 4.33 18.42 3.59
C ASP A 352 4.18 19.85 4.11
N GLY A 353 4.48 20.84 3.27
CA GLY A 353 4.24 22.25 3.60
C GLY A 353 2.78 22.56 3.85
N LEU A 354 1.88 21.95 3.07
CA LEU A 354 0.45 22.14 3.26
C LEU A 354 -0.05 21.55 4.57
N ARG A 355 0.45 20.38 4.97
CA ARG A 355 0.14 19.79 6.30
C ARG A 355 0.62 20.70 7.42
N HIS A 356 1.81 21.27 7.27
CA HIS A 356 2.34 22.26 8.22
C HIS A 356 1.41 23.48 8.29
N ALA A 357 1.04 24.06 7.15
CA ALA A 357 0.12 25.19 7.07
C ALA A 357 -1.29 24.90 7.61
N ALA A 358 -1.76 23.66 7.46
CA ALA A 358 -3.04 23.21 8.02
C ALA A 358 -2.98 23.00 9.55
N ALA A 359 -1.80 22.66 10.08
CA ALA A 359 -1.57 22.48 11.51
C ALA A 359 -1.32 23.79 12.25
N LEU A 360 -0.90 24.85 11.55
CA LEU A 360 -0.79 26.19 12.13
C LEU A 360 -2.18 26.69 12.55
N GLY A 361 -2.39 26.76 13.87
CA GLY A 361 -3.63 27.24 14.47
C GLY A 361 -3.87 28.74 14.24
N GLU A 362 -4.91 29.27 14.88
CA GLU A 362 -5.51 30.55 14.50
C GLU A 362 -4.62 31.81 14.63
N GLY A 363 -3.44 31.71 15.25
CA GLY A 363 -2.60 32.85 15.63
C GLY A 363 -1.19 32.92 15.03
N SER A 364 -0.81 32.09 14.06
CA SER A 364 0.59 32.12 13.57
C SER A 364 0.85 33.25 12.57
N GLY A 365 0.95 34.50 13.05
CA GLY A 365 1.52 35.63 12.29
C GLY A 365 3.02 35.45 11.97
N GLN A 366 3.61 34.30 12.30
CA GLN A 366 5.03 33.95 12.16
C GLN A 366 5.57 34.11 10.73
N TYR A 367 4.70 34.02 9.72
CA TYR A 367 5.08 34.15 8.31
C TYR A 367 4.69 35.49 7.69
N GLY A 368 4.00 36.38 8.42
CA GLY A 368 3.51 37.66 7.88
C GLY A 368 2.51 37.53 6.72
N LEU A 369 1.97 36.34 6.48
CA LEU A 369 1.03 36.02 5.41
C LEU A 369 -0.33 35.63 5.98
N SER A 370 -1.41 35.94 5.25
CA SER A 370 -2.73 35.45 5.59
C SER A 370 -2.81 33.93 5.41
N ARG A 371 -3.66 33.24 6.19
CA ARG A 371 -3.87 31.79 6.09
C ARG A 371 -4.17 31.31 4.66
N PRO A 372 -5.11 31.91 3.90
CA PRO A 372 -5.38 31.46 2.53
C PRO A 372 -4.18 31.67 1.60
N ALA A 373 -3.40 32.74 1.80
CA ALA A 373 -2.18 32.96 1.02
C ALA A 373 -1.13 31.88 1.32
N LEU A 374 -0.88 31.58 2.60
CA LEU A 374 0.09 30.55 3.00
C LEU A 374 -0.30 29.16 2.48
N ARG A 375 -1.57 28.78 2.62
CA ARG A 375 -2.09 27.52 2.06
C ARG A 375 -1.97 27.48 0.54
N GLY A 376 -2.26 28.60 -0.14
CA GLY A 376 -2.15 28.75 -1.58
C GLY A 376 -0.73 28.49 -2.07
N LEU A 377 0.25 29.09 -1.39
CA LEU A 377 1.67 28.89 -1.70
C LEU A 377 2.12 27.44 -1.50
N HIS A 378 1.70 26.80 -0.39
CA HIS A 378 2.00 25.39 -0.14
C HIS A 378 1.24 24.41 -1.03
N ALA A 379 0.20 24.86 -1.74
CA ALA A 379 -0.50 24.06 -2.75
C ALA A 379 0.19 24.09 -4.12
N VAL A 380 1.06 25.07 -4.39
CA VAL A 380 1.74 25.22 -5.69
C VAL A 380 2.60 24.00 -6.00
N TRP A 381 3.43 23.56 -5.06
CA TRP A 381 4.33 22.42 -5.28
C TRP A 381 3.59 21.10 -5.57
N PRO A 382 2.64 20.62 -4.74
CA PRO A 382 1.90 19.40 -5.04
C PRO A 382 1.08 19.50 -6.33
N ALA A 383 0.56 20.68 -6.69
CA ALA A 383 -0.14 20.87 -7.95
C ALA A 383 0.81 20.79 -9.16
N PHE A 384 1.90 21.55 -9.14
CA PHE A 384 2.85 21.59 -10.25
C PHE A 384 3.54 20.24 -10.47
N ALA A 385 4.15 19.67 -9.41
CA ALA A 385 4.84 18.40 -9.53
C ALA A 385 3.86 17.21 -9.68
N GLY A 386 2.71 17.24 -9.01
CA GLY A 386 1.70 16.20 -9.13
C GLY A 386 1.16 16.06 -10.56
N VAL A 387 0.67 17.17 -11.13
CA VAL A 387 0.14 17.20 -12.50
C VAL A 387 1.25 17.05 -13.52
N GLY A 388 2.37 17.76 -13.36
CA GLY A 388 3.49 17.74 -14.30
C GLY A 388 4.11 16.35 -14.47
N LEU A 389 4.31 15.60 -13.39
CA LEU A 389 4.87 14.24 -13.47
C LEU A 389 3.88 13.24 -14.07
N ALA A 390 2.58 13.37 -13.79
CA ALA A 390 1.55 12.55 -14.43
C ALA A 390 1.44 12.87 -15.94
N VAL A 391 1.48 14.14 -16.32
CA VAL A 391 1.52 14.55 -17.74
C VAL A 391 2.76 14.01 -18.44
N MET A 392 3.92 14.11 -17.81
CA MET A 392 5.16 13.54 -18.35
C MET A 392 5.05 12.02 -18.52
N GLY A 393 4.52 11.31 -17.54
CA GLY A 393 4.30 9.86 -17.62
C GLY A 393 3.35 9.47 -18.75
N ALA A 394 2.26 10.21 -18.93
CA ALA A 394 1.33 10.00 -20.04
C ALA A 394 2.02 10.23 -21.39
N ALA A 395 2.77 11.33 -21.54
CA ALA A 395 3.48 11.64 -22.77
C ALA A 395 4.52 10.57 -23.13
N LEU A 396 5.31 10.10 -22.16
CA LEU A 396 6.30 9.04 -22.36
C LEU A 396 5.67 7.70 -22.76
N ALA A 397 4.46 7.41 -22.30
CA ALA A 397 3.72 6.19 -22.62
C ALA A 397 2.82 6.33 -23.86
N GLY A 398 2.72 7.52 -24.47
CA GLY A 398 1.75 7.79 -25.53
C GLY A 398 0.29 7.77 -25.08
N ALA A 399 0.03 7.91 -23.77
CA ALA A 399 -1.31 7.92 -23.18
C ALA A 399 -1.98 9.31 -23.31
N PRO A 400 -3.32 9.42 -23.14
CA PRO A 400 -4.05 10.68 -23.30
C PRO A 400 -3.63 11.76 -22.29
N VAL A 401 -2.73 12.66 -22.71
CA VAL A 401 -2.13 13.71 -21.85
C VAL A 401 -3.19 14.64 -21.23
N GLY A 402 -4.22 15.00 -21.99
CA GLY A 402 -5.32 15.83 -21.49
C GLY A 402 -6.10 15.18 -20.35
N LEU A 403 -6.36 13.86 -20.45
CA LEU A 403 -7.01 13.09 -19.40
C LEU A 403 -6.09 12.96 -18.17
N ALA A 404 -4.79 12.70 -18.38
CA ALA A 404 -3.80 12.66 -17.31
C ALA A 404 -3.78 13.98 -16.51
N ALA A 405 -3.75 15.12 -17.22
CA ALA A 405 -3.74 16.45 -16.61
C ALA A 405 -5.04 16.71 -15.82
N ALA A 406 -6.20 16.46 -16.42
CA ALA A 406 -7.49 16.69 -15.79
C ALA A 406 -7.69 15.82 -14.55
N LEU A 407 -7.44 14.50 -14.67
CA LEU A 407 -7.61 13.55 -13.58
C LEU A 407 -6.63 13.82 -12.43
N SER A 408 -5.34 14.01 -12.73
CA SER A 408 -4.35 14.33 -11.70
C SER A 408 -4.65 15.67 -11.02
N GLY A 409 -5.15 16.68 -11.76
CA GLY A 409 -5.61 17.94 -11.19
C GLY A 409 -6.75 17.76 -10.18
N VAL A 410 -7.76 16.95 -10.52
CA VAL A 410 -8.85 16.61 -9.60
C VAL A 410 -8.32 15.86 -8.38
N VAL A 411 -7.45 14.88 -8.57
CA VAL A 411 -6.87 14.08 -7.47
C VAL A 411 -5.98 14.91 -6.55
N VAL A 412 -5.19 15.84 -7.10
CA VAL A 412 -4.46 16.84 -6.30
C VAL A 412 -5.47 17.63 -5.47
N ALA A 413 -6.54 18.15 -6.07
CA ALA A 413 -7.55 18.92 -5.34
C ALA A 413 -8.22 18.10 -4.23
N VAL A 414 -8.52 16.82 -4.45
CA VAL A 414 -8.99 15.89 -3.39
C VAL A 414 -7.94 15.81 -2.28
N ARG A 415 -6.66 15.66 -2.63
CA ARG A 415 -5.59 15.57 -1.63
C ARG A 415 -5.42 16.85 -0.83
N LEU A 416 -5.53 18.02 -1.47
CA LEU A 416 -5.55 19.31 -0.79
C LEU A 416 -6.73 19.40 0.17
N ALA A 417 -7.92 18.97 -0.28
CA ALA A 417 -9.12 18.96 0.55
C ALA A 417 -8.95 18.05 1.77
N ASP A 418 -8.35 16.87 1.61
CA ASP A 418 -8.09 15.93 2.71
C ASP A 418 -7.12 16.50 3.73
N VAL A 419 -6.04 17.14 3.29
CA VAL A 419 -5.10 17.80 4.20
C VAL A 419 -5.79 18.92 5.00
N LEU A 420 -6.69 19.68 4.37
CA LEU A 420 -7.42 20.77 5.00
C LEU A 420 -8.64 20.33 5.81
N LYS A 421 -9.02 19.05 5.73
CA LYS A 421 -10.12 18.47 6.49
C LYS A 421 -9.91 18.60 7.99
N GLY A 422 -8.66 18.39 8.41
CA GLY A 422 -8.14 18.40 9.77
C GLY A 422 -8.79 17.38 10.70
N VAL A 423 -8.67 17.62 12.02
CA VAL A 423 -9.06 16.64 13.05
C VAL A 423 -10.54 16.30 12.99
N MET A 424 -10.84 15.03 13.29
CA MET A 424 -12.21 14.54 13.37
C MET A 424 -12.98 15.27 14.48
N PRO A 425 -14.22 15.71 14.24
CA PRO A 425 -15.03 16.37 15.25
C PRO A 425 -15.25 15.46 16.47
N VAL A 426 -15.25 16.05 17.68
CA VAL A 426 -15.39 15.29 18.94
C VAL A 426 -16.74 14.59 19.00
N GLU A 427 -17.76 15.13 18.34
CA GLU A 427 -19.10 14.54 18.24
C GLU A 427 -19.07 13.16 17.56
N MET A 428 -18.12 12.91 16.65
CA MET A 428 -17.94 11.60 16.00
C MET A 428 -17.14 10.60 16.86
N LEU A 429 -16.55 11.05 17.96
CA LEU A 429 -15.88 10.21 18.95
C LEU A 429 -16.83 9.74 20.05
N VAL A 430 -18.00 10.37 20.20
CA VAL A 430 -18.99 9.97 21.19
C VAL A 430 -19.65 8.65 20.77
N PRO A 431 -19.64 7.60 21.63
CA PRO A 431 -20.29 6.34 21.31
C PRO A 431 -21.78 6.52 21.03
N ILE A 432 -22.26 5.92 19.93
CA ILE A 432 -23.68 5.86 19.60
C ILE A 432 -24.14 4.44 19.92
N VAL A 433 -24.60 4.25 21.16
CA VAL A 433 -25.02 2.92 21.63
C VAL A 433 -26.31 2.53 20.91
N THR A 434 -26.23 1.45 20.14
CA THR A 434 -27.40 0.80 19.52
C THR A 434 -27.48 -0.66 19.95
N PRO A 435 -28.62 -1.34 19.77
CA PRO A 435 -28.72 -2.78 20.02
C PRO A 435 -27.70 -3.62 19.22
N MET A 436 -27.17 -3.07 18.10
CA MET A 436 -26.18 -3.71 17.24
C MET A 436 -24.72 -3.35 17.60
N GLY A 437 -24.52 -2.53 18.64
CA GLY A 437 -23.21 -2.05 19.07
C GLY A 437 -23.03 -0.53 18.89
N ASP A 438 -21.78 -0.07 18.97
CA ASP A 438 -21.42 1.33 18.84
C ASP A 438 -21.38 1.78 17.36
N MET A 439 -22.41 2.51 16.92
CA MET A 439 -22.53 3.01 15.55
C MET A 439 -21.61 4.21 15.25
N SER A 440 -20.96 4.79 16.26
CA SER A 440 -20.00 5.89 16.03
C SER A 440 -18.84 5.45 15.13
N ALA A 441 -18.49 4.16 15.14
CA ALA A 441 -17.48 3.59 14.24
C ALA A 441 -17.84 3.76 12.75
N ALA A 442 -19.12 3.67 12.39
CA ALA A 442 -19.57 3.91 11.02
C ALA A 442 -19.43 5.39 10.65
N GLY A 443 -19.75 6.31 11.56
CA GLY A 443 -19.52 7.75 11.38
C GLY A 443 -18.04 8.07 11.18
N ARG A 444 -17.15 7.46 11.97
CA ARG A 444 -15.69 7.59 11.81
C ARG A 444 -15.20 6.99 10.50
N ALA A 445 -15.73 5.85 10.07
CA ALA A 445 -15.39 5.24 8.79
C ALA A 445 -15.82 6.11 7.60
N VAL A 446 -17.04 6.67 7.63
CA VAL A 446 -17.52 7.61 6.61
C VAL A 446 -16.69 8.88 6.59
N TRP A 447 -16.31 9.40 7.76
CA TRP A 447 -15.34 10.49 7.85
C TRP A 447 -14.08 10.07 7.10
N LEU A 448 -13.38 9.01 7.49
CA LEU A 448 -12.12 8.59 6.87
C LEU A 448 -12.21 8.24 5.37
N ALA A 449 -13.36 7.82 4.88
CA ALA A 449 -13.54 7.32 3.52
C ALA A 449 -13.70 8.43 2.46
N ASP A 450 -13.97 9.68 2.85
CA ASP A 450 -14.29 10.76 1.90
C ASP A 450 -13.22 10.97 0.80
N GLY A 451 -11.94 11.07 1.18
CA GLY A 451 -10.82 11.22 0.25
C GLY A 451 -10.72 10.03 -0.71
N PRO A 452 -10.54 8.79 -0.21
CA PRO A 452 -10.52 7.58 -1.05
C PRO A 452 -11.75 7.44 -1.96
N LEU A 453 -12.95 7.73 -1.46
CA LEU A 453 -14.17 7.66 -2.26
C LEU A 453 -14.19 8.70 -3.38
N LEU A 454 -13.74 9.94 -3.11
CA LEU A 454 -13.61 10.98 -4.15
C LEU A 454 -12.55 10.64 -5.18
N VAL A 455 -11.45 9.99 -4.78
CA VAL A 455 -10.42 9.48 -5.71
C VAL A 455 -10.99 8.39 -6.60
N LEU A 456 -11.72 7.43 -6.03
CA LEU A 456 -12.38 6.37 -6.81
C LEU A 456 -13.43 6.97 -7.75
N ALA A 457 -14.23 7.92 -7.28
CA ALA A 457 -15.21 8.63 -8.10
C ALA A 457 -14.52 9.39 -9.25
N ALA A 458 -13.39 10.06 -9.01
CA ALA A 458 -12.61 10.73 -10.03
C ALA A 458 -12.05 9.75 -11.06
N GLY A 459 -11.54 8.59 -10.61
CA GLY A 459 -11.06 7.53 -11.47
C GLY A 459 -12.16 6.94 -12.37
N VAL A 460 -13.32 6.61 -11.79
CA VAL A 460 -14.48 6.10 -12.54
C VAL A 460 -15.00 7.15 -13.53
N ALA A 461 -15.09 8.41 -13.11
CA ALA A 461 -15.47 9.51 -13.99
C ALA A 461 -14.45 9.78 -15.09
N GLY A 462 -13.16 9.53 -14.82
CA GLY A 462 -12.10 9.54 -15.81
C GLY A 462 -12.24 8.40 -16.83
N GLY A 463 -12.69 7.22 -16.40
CA GLY A 463 -13.06 6.11 -17.29
C GLY A 463 -14.20 6.51 -18.23
N PHE A 464 -15.27 7.09 -17.70
CA PHE A 464 -16.34 7.64 -18.53
C PHE A 464 -15.82 8.72 -19.51
N ALA A 465 -14.94 9.62 -19.05
CA ALA A 465 -14.33 10.63 -19.91
C ALA A 465 -13.47 10.04 -21.04
N ALA A 466 -12.74 8.95 -20.79
CA ALA A 466 -11.98 8.23 -21.81
C ALA A 466 -12.92 7.66 -22.90
N ASP A 467 -14.09 7.17 -22.50
CA ASP A 467 -15.15 6.70 -23.41
C ASP A 467 -15.91 7.85 -24.13
N GLY A 468 -15.48 9.11 -23.97
CA GLY A 468 -16.18 10.29 -24.50
C GLY A 468 -17.49 10.62 -23.77
N ARG A 469 -17.76 9.96 -22.63
CA ARG A 469 -18.91 10.25 -21.76
C ARG A 469 -18.51 11.33 -20.75
N GLY A 470 -19.42 12.25 -20.44
CA GLY A 470 -19.18 13.25 -19.40
C GLY A 470 -19.02 12.64 -18.00
N GLY A 471 -18.76 13.48 -16.99
CA GLY A 471 -18.77 13.07 -15.57
C GLY A 471 -17.56 13.57 -14.79
N LEU A 472 -16.38 13.64 -15.42
CA LEU A 472 -15.18 14.16 -14.74
C LEU A 472 -15.35 15.62 -14.32
N GLY A 473 -16.03 16.44 -15.13
CA GLY A 473 -16.37 17.82 -14.79
C GLY A 473 -17.29 17.95 -13.57
N LEU A 474 -18.24 17.02 -13.39
CA LEU A 474 -19.13 16.99 -12.22
C LEU A 474 -18.35 16.65 -10.96
N VAL A 475 -17.49 15.62 -11.02
CA VAL A 475 -16.62 15.25 -9.89
C VAL A 475 -15.65 16.40 -9.58
N ALA A 476 -15.06 17.03 -10.60
CA ALA A 476 -14.19 18.19 -10.43
C ALA A 476 -14.92 19.34 -9.73
N ALA A 477 -16.16 19.64 -10.12
CA ALA A 477 -16.98 20.67 -9.49
C ALA A 477 -17.29 20.34 -8.02
N LEU A 478 -17.65 19.09 -7.72
CA LEU A 478 -17.88 18.62 -6.34
C LEU A 478 -16.61 18.75 -5.49
N VAL A 479 -15.46 18.30 -6.01
CA VAL A 479 -14.17 18.39 -5.31
C VAL A 479 -13.78 19.84 -5.09
N ALA A 480 -13.97 20.71 -6.10
CA ALA A 480 -13.72 22.15 -5.97
C ALA A 480 -14.63 22.79 -4.90
N ALA A 481 -15.91 22.41 -4.83
CA ALA A 481 -16.82 22.89 -3.81
C ALA A 481 -16.42 22.43 -2.40
N VAL A 482 -16.03 21.15 -2.25
CA VAL A 482 -15.52 20.61 -0.97
C VAL A 482 -14.23 21.32 -0.55
N LEU A 483 -13.28 21.45 -1.47
CA LEU A 483 -12.01 22.15 -1.24
C LEU A 483 -12.26 23.61 -0.85
N GLY A 484 -13.07 24.34 -1.61
CA GLY A 484 -13.40 25.74 -1.33
C GLY A 484 -14.07 25.93 0.03
N ARG A 485 -15.02 25.06 0.39
CA ARG A 485 -15.64 25.07 1.72
C ARG A 485 -14.61 24.85 2.83
N ARG A 486 -13.68 23.90 2.67
CA ARG A 486 -12.60 23.64 3.64
C ARG A 486 -11.58 24.77 3.69
N TRP A 487 -11.34 25.42 2.56
CA TRP A 487 -10.43 26.55 2.43
C TRP A 487 -10.92 27.78 3.20
N LEU A 488 -12.25 28.01 3.20
CA LEU A 488 -12.90 29.17 3.82
C LEU A 488 -13.23 28.98 5.31
N ARG A 489 -13.50 27.75 5.77
CA ARG A 489 -13.95 27.46 7.15
C ARG A 489 -12.83 27.34 8.20
N ARG A 490 -11.57 27.32 7.77
CA ARG A 490 -10.37 27.30 8.64
C ARG A 490 -9.49 28.47 8.29
#